data_AF-A0A6G1HG13-F1
#
_entry.id   AF-A0A6G1HG13-F1
#
_cell.length_a   1.000
_cell.length_b   1.000
_cell.length_c   1.000
_cell.angle_alpha   90.00
_cell.angle_beta   90.00
_cell.angle_gamma   90.00
#
_symmetry.space_group_name_H-M   'P 1'
#
loop_
_entity.id
_entity.type
_entity.pdbx_description
1 polymer ?
#
loop_
_entity_poly.entity_id
_entity_poly.type
_entity_poly.pdbx_seq_one_letter_code
_entity_poly.pdbx_strand_id
1 'polypeptide(L)'
;MPAATTTSRSPSPPDAPPIALAPGPRATALSNAFNGALAATLKRISYDNFASCFPTPAKYRPETMDAFWRDFTGRLEGVCKSQFESLIEDRSVVAGLNELDRLVAEAGKRRDTAKESGAELPVPPHTLPPSELHHAHLHPFLNAQQEHLQGELSATQASNAKIIDNVSRQRSEMEALVRGLEEVVKDLEASAAMLGAEEVSALVDDIKAMDTEMKNQ
;
A
#
# COMPACT_ATOMS: atom_id res chain seq x y z
N MET A 1 -14.01 -22.05 23.73
CA MET A 1 -14.26 -22.02 22.27
C MET A 1 -14.02 -20.60 21.78
N PRO A 2 -12.85 -20.26 21.22
CA PRO A 2 -12.67 -18.96 20.58
C PRO A 2 -13.08 -19.03 19.10
N ALA A 3 -13.79 -18.00 18.67
CA ALA A 3 -14.42 -17.86 17.37
C ALA A 3 -13.40 -17.68 16.23
N ALA A 4 -13.69 -18.30 15.10
CA ALA A 4 -12.91 -18.18 13.86
C ALA A 4 -13.18 -16.82 13.20
N THR A 5 -12.17 -15.96 13.14
CA THR A 5 -12.16 -14.76 12.31
C THR A 5 -11.89 -15.15 10.85
N THR A 6 -12.88 -14.95 9.99
CA THR A 6 -12.76 -15.08 8.54
C THR A 6 -11.90 -13.93 7.99
N THR A 7 -10.62 -14.19 7.72
CA THR A 7 -9.76 -13.25 6.99
C THR A 7 -10.07 -13.31 5.49
N SER A 8 -10.70 -12.25 4.98
CA SER A 8 -10.94 -12.02 3.56
C SER A 8 -9.61 -11.99 2.81
N ARG A 9 -9.37 -12.95 1.91
CA ARG A 9 -8.10 -13.21 1.20
C ARG A 9 -7.91 -12.41 -0.11
N SER A 10 -8.42 -11.19 -0.20
CA SER A 10 -8.20 -10.37 -1.41
C SER A 10 -7.92 -8.92 -1.04
N PRO A 11 -6.66 -8.46 -1.10
CA PRO A 11 -6.40 -7.03 -1.10
C PRO A 11 -6.76 -6.54 -2.50
N SER A 12 -7.86 -5.80 -2.60
CA SER A 12 -8.17 -4.99 -3.78
C SER A 12 -6.97 -4.08 -4.09
N PRO A 13 -6.66 -3.84 -5.38
CA PRO A 13 -5.61 -2.88 -5.75
C PRO A 13 -5.90 -1.51 -5.12
N PRO A 14 -4.88 -0.69 -4.84
CA PRO A 14 -5.07 0.63 -4.23
C PRO A 14 -6.08 1.44 -5.03
N ASP A 15 -7.00 2.11 -4.32
CA ASP A 15 -8.06 2.92 -4.92
C ASP A 15 -7.46 3.90 -5.93
N ALA A 16 -7.96 3.85 -7.17
CA ALA A 16 -7.54 4.78 -8.20
C ALA A 16 -7.79 6.22 -7.72
N PRO A 17 -6.87 7.17 -7.97
CA PRO A 17 -7.06 8.55 -7.57
C PRO A 17 -8.40 9.07 -8.10
N PRO A 18 -9.09 9.94 -7.35
CA PRO A 18 -10.44 10.38 -7.71
C PRO A 18 -10.44 10.96 -9.12
N ILE A 19 -11.16 10.30 -10.02
CA ILE A 19 -11.27 10.71 -11.41
C ILE A 19 -12.03 12.04 -11.40
N ALA A 20 -11.44 13.08 -12.01
CA ALA A 20 -12.12 14.35 -12.17
C ALA A 20 -13.42 14.12 -12.94
N LEU A 21 -14.56 14.52 -12.35
CA LEU A 21 -15.87 14.53 -13.02
C LEU A 21 -15.95 15.59 -14.12
N ALA A 22 -14.99 16.52 -14.16
CA ALA A 22 -14.89 17.53 -15.20
C ALA A 22 -14.53 16.91 -16.56
N PRO A 23 -15.16 17.33 -17.66
CA PRO A 23 -14.83 16.82 -18.99
C PRO A 23 -13.36 17.05 -19.37
N GLY A 24 -12.63 15.96 -19.63
CA GLY A 24 -11.29 16.02 -20.19
C GLY A 24 -11.26 16.39 -21.68
N PRO A 25 -10.08 16.44 -22.30
CA PRO A 25 -9.94 16.84 -23.71
C PRO A 25 -10.69 15.89 -24.65
N ARG A 26 -10.64 14.58 -24.38
CA ARG A 26 -11.33 13.58 -25.20
C ARG A 26 -12.85 13.58 -24.99
N ALA A 27 -13.31 13.75 -23.76
CA ALA A 27 -14.73 13.91 -23.46
C ALA A 27 -15.31 15.17 -24.14
N THR A 28 -14.56 16.28 -24.11
CA THR A 28 -14.93 17.51 -24.82
C THR A 28 -14.97 17.30 -26.33
N ALA A 29 -13.99 16.59 -26.89
CA ALA A 29 -13.97 16.26 -28.32
C ALA A 29 -15.17 15.39 -28.73
N LEU A 30 -15.59 14.44 -27.88
CA LEU A 30 -16.78 13.62 -28.12
C LEU A 30 -18.05 14.49 -28.20
N SER A 31 -18.27 15.37 -27.22
CA SER A 31 -19.43 16.27 -27.19
C SER A 31 -19.42 17.22 -28.39
N ASN A 32 -18.25 17.74 -28.78
CA ASN A 32 -18.12 18.59 -29.96
C ASN A 32 -18.41 17.84 -31.26
N ALA A 33 -17.94 16.61 -31.39
CA ALA A 33 -18.20 15.77 -32.56
C ALA A 33 -19.70 15.45 -32.69
N PHE A 34 -20.36 15.10 -31.58
CA PHE A 34 -21.81 14.86 -31.55
C PHE A 34 -22.60 16.11 -31.94
N ASN A 35 -22.33 17.25 -31.31
CA ASN A 35 -23.00 18.50 -31.62
C ASN A 35 -22.78 18.94 -33.08
N GLY A 36 -21.56 18.75 -33.60
CA GLY A 36 -21.24 19.03 -35.00
C GLY A 36 -22.01 18.12 -35.96
N ALA A 37 -22.08 16.82 -35.69
CA ALA A 37 -22.82 15.85 -36.50
C ALA A 37 -24.34 16.12 -36.47
N LEU A 38 -24.90 16.45 -35.30
CA LEU A 38 -26.30 16.81 -35.14
C LEU A 38 -26.64 18.09 -35.92
N ALA A 39 -25.82 19.13 -35.78
CA ALA A 39 -26.00 20.39 -36.52
C ALA A 39 -25.90 20.17 -38.04
N ALA A 40 -24.95 19.36 -38.51
CA ALA A 40 -24.82 19.00 -39.92
C ALA A 40 -26.05 18.23 -40.45
N THR A 41 -26.61 17.33 -39.62
CA THR A 41 -27.82 16.57 -39.96
C THR A 41 -29.03 17.49 -40.07
N LEU A 42 -29.26 18.34 -39.06
CA LEU A 42 -30.38 19.30 -39.05
C LEU A 42 -30.27 20.29 -40.21
N LYS A 43 -29.05 20.72 -40.57
CA LYS A 43 -28.81 21.59 -41.74
C LYS A 43 -29.26 20.96 -43.06
N ARG A 44 -29.16 19.64 -43.21
CA ARG A 44 -29.63 18.94 -44.42
C ARG A 44 -31.16 18.86 -44.48
N ILE A 45 -31.83 18.85 -43.33
CA ILE A 45 -33.28 18.95 -43.21
C ILE A 45 -33.68 20.43 -43.32
N SER A 46 -33.27 21.09 -44.39
CA SER A 46 -33.70 22.47 -44.65
C SER A 46 -35.19 22.51 -45.00
N TYR A 47 -35.82 23.65 -44.74
CA TYR A 47 -37.21 23.86 -45.12
C TYR A 47 -37.46 23.60 -46.60
N ASP A 48 -36.56 24.03 -47.49
CA ASP A 48 -36.70 23.81 -48.94
C ASP A 48 -36.69 22.33 -49.32
N ASN A 49 -35.78 21.55 -48.73
CA ASN A 49 -35.71 20.10 -48.95
C ASN A 49 -36.98 19.42 -48.42
N PHE A 50 -37.47 19.85 -47.26
CA PHE A 50 -38.67 19.33 -46.63
C PHE A 50 -39.94 19.66 -47.44
N ALA A 51 -40.10 20.92 -47.86
CA ALA A 51 -41.24 21.40 -48.64
C ALA A 51 -41.29 20.75 -50.04
N SER A 52 -40.14 20.43 -50.63
CA SER A 52 -40.07 19.74 -51.93
C SER A 52 -40.73 18.35 -51.91
N CYS A 53 -40.72 17.66 -50.76
CA CYS A 53 -41.37 16.38 -50.56
C CYS A 53 -42.89 16.50 -50.35
N PHE A 54 -43.38 17.70 -50.00
CA PHE A 54 -44.79 17.98 -49.71
C PHE A 54 -45.30 19.19 -50.51
N PRO A 55 -45.34 19.12 -51.85
CA PRO A 55 -45.61 20.28 -52.71
C PRO A 55 -47.04 20.82 -52.57
N THR A 56 -48.02 19.94 -52.29
CA THR A 56 -49.42 20.36 -52.13
C THR A 56 -49.62 21.20 -50.87
N PRO A 57 -49.26 20.72 -49.66
CA PRO A 57 -49.35 21.57 -48.46
C PRO A 57 -48.45 22.80 -48.51
N ALA A 58 -47.24 22.72 -49.08
CA ALA A 58 -46.33 23.86 -49.20
C ALA A 58 -46.93 25.01 -50.03
N LYS A 59 -47.77 24.71 -51.03
CA LYS A 59 -48.45 25.70 -51.86
C LYS A 59 -49.66 26.34 -51.17
N TYR A 60 -50.48 25.54 -50.48
CA TYR A 60 -51.76 26.01 -49.95
C TYR A 60 -51.71 26.48 -48.49
N ARG A 61 -50.73 26.01 -47.71
CA ARG A 61 -50.53 26.40 -46.30
C ARG A 61 -49.04 26.43 -45.92
N PRO A 62 -48.25 27.37 -46.48
CA PRO A 62 -46.82 27.48 -46.18
C PRO A 62 -46.54 27.77 -44.70
N GLU A 63 -47.35 28.61 -44.04
CA GLU A 63 -47.16 28.96 -42.62
C GLU A 63 -47.30 27.75 -41.69
N THR A 64 -48.31 26.90 -41.90
CA THR A 64 -48.50 25.68 -41.11
C THR A 64 -47.37 24.68 -41.35
N MET A 65 -46.84 24.63 -42.58
CA MET A 65 -45.74 23.74 -42.94
C MET A 65 -44.41 24.19 -42.32
N ASP A 66 -44.14 25.49 -42.31
CA ASP A 66 -42.96 26.06 -41.65
C ASP A 66 -43.01 25.83 -40.14
N ALA A 67 -44.16 26.09 -39.50
CA ALA A 67 -44.35 25.80 -38.08
C ALA A 67 -44.09 24.31 -37.75
N PHE A 68 -44.65 23.39 -38.56
CA PHE A 68 -44.41 21.95 -38.38
C PHE A 68 -42.94 21.57 -38.53
N TRP A 69 -42.25 22.11 -39.54
CA TRP A 69 -40.83 21.84 -39.76
C TRP A 69 -39.97 22.35 -38.59
N ARG A 70 -40.25 23.55 -38.07
CA ARG A 70 -39.56 24.12 -36.91
C ARG A 70 -39.79 23.29 -35.65
N ASP A 71 -41.03 22.86 -35.41
CA ASP A 71 -41.38 22.01 -34.26
C ASP A 71 -40.70 20.64 -34.37
N PHE A 72 -40.70 20.04 -35.57
CA PHE A 72 -40.07 18.75 -35.82
C PHE A 72 -38.56 18.82 -35.60
N THR A 73 -37.87 19.79 -36.22
CA THR A 73 -36.42 19.94 -36.09
C THR A 73 -36.00 20.29 -34.67
N GLY A 74 -36.75 21.18 -33.99
CA GLY A 74 -36.51 21.52 -32.59
C GLY A 74 -36.73 20.34 -31.64
N ARG A 75 -37.78 19.56 -31.83
CA ARG A 75 -38.04 18.35 -31.02
C ARG A 75 -36.98 17.28 -31.27
N LEU A 76 -36.60 17.06 -32.53
CA LEU A 76 -35.54 16.12 -32.88
C LEU A 76 -34.22 16.50 -32.21
N GLU A 77 -33.83 17.77 -32.30
CA GLU A 77 -32.62 18.29 -31.65
C GLU A 77 -32.66 18.08 -30.13
N GLY A 78 -33.77 18.46 -29.49
CA GLY A 78 -33.95 18.32 -28.04
C GLY A 78 -33.89 16.86 -27.57
N VAL A 79 -34.57 15.95 -28.27
CA VAL A 79 -34.55 14.51 -27.95
C VAL A 79 -33.15 13.93 -28.14
N CYS A 80 -32.47 14.24 -29.24
CA CYS A 80 -31.11 13.76 -29.49
C CYS A 80 -30.13 14.22 -28.41
N LYS A 81 -30.17 15.50 -28.01
CA LYS A 81 -29.32 16.04 -26.95
C LYS A 81 -29.61 15.41 -25.60
N SER A 82 -30.89 15.28 -25.24
CA SER A 82 -31.30 14.66 -23.97
C SER A 82 -30.89 13.18 -23.88
N GLN A 83 -31.08 12.41 -24.95
CA GLN A 83 -30.68 11.00 -24.99
C GLN A 83 -29.16 10.84 -24.94
N PHE A 84 -28.42 11.73 -25.60
CA PHE A 84 -26.97 11.73 -25.54
C PHE A 84 -26.44 12.00 -24.14
N GLU A 85 -27.01 12.98 -23.43
CA GLU A 85 -26.65 13.27 -22.04
C GLU A 85 -26.93 12.07 -21.13
N SER A 86 -28.13 11.47 -21.25
CA SER A 86 -28.50 10.26 -20.51
C SER A 86 -27.51 9.11 -20.76
N LEU A 87 -27.10 8.90 -22.02
CA LEU A 87 -26.13 7.85 -22.35
C LEU A 87 -24.74 8.13 -21.79
N ILE A 88 -24.31 9.40 -21.75
CA ILE A 88 -23.04 9.80 -21.15
C ILE A 88 -23.03 9.50 -19.66
N GLU A 89 -24.11 9.84 -18.96
CA GLU A 89 -24.28 9.61 -17.53
C GLU A 89 -24.36 8.10 -17.21
N ASP A 90 -25.27 7.38 -17.87
CA ASP A 90 -25.54 5.95 -17.65
C ASP A 90 -24.30 5.07 -17.83
N ARG A 91 -23.45 5.44 -18.81
CA ARG A 91 -22.22 4.70 -19.13
C ARG A 91 -20.98 5.28 -18.45
N SER A 92 -21.12 6.35 -17.67
CA SER A 92 -20.01 7.06 -17.03
C SER A 92 -18.88 7.39 -18.02
N VAL A 93 -19.26 7.83 -19.23
CA VAL A 93 -18.33 7.99 -20.35
C VAL A 93 -17.24 9.00 -20.02
N VAL A 94 -17.60 10.09 -19.34
CA VAL A 94 -16.63 11.14 -18.96
C VAL A 94 -15.53 10.56 -18.07
N ALA A 95 -15.90 9.79 -17.05
CA ALA A 95 -14.94 9.14 -16.17
C ALA A 95 -14.05 8.15 -16.93
N GLY A 96 -14.63 7.33 -17.81
CA GLY A 96 -13.87 6.37 -18.62
C GLY A 96 -12.90 7.03 -19.60
N LEU A 97 -13.29 8.12 -20.25
CA LEU A 97 -12.41 8.85 -21.17
C LEU A 97 -11.31 9.61 -20.42
N ASN A 98 -11.61 10.15 -19.25
CA ASN A 98 -10.61 10.81 -18.40
C ASN A 98 -9.58 9.80 -17.88
N GLU A 99 -10.02 8.61 -17.49
CA GLU A 99 -9.11 7.53 -17.09
C GLU A 99 -8.25 7.06 -18.27
N LEU A 100 -8.83 6.96 -19.47
CA LEU A 100 -8.05 6.65 -20.68
C LEU A 100 -6.97 7.71 -20.94
N ASP A 101 -7.30 9.00 -20.82
CA ASP A 101 -6.31 10.08 -21.02
C ASP A 101 -5.21 10.02 -19.95
N ARG A 102 -5.54 9.64 -18.69
CA ARG A 102 -4.55 9.38 -17.62
C ARG A 102 -3.61 8.24 -18.00
N LEU A 103 -4.15 7.10 -18.43
CA LEU A 103 -3.38 5.92 -18.81
C LEU A 103 -2.49 6.20 -20.02
N VAL A 104 -2.98 6.95 -21.02
CA VAL A 104 -2.18 7.36 -22.18
C VAL A 104 -1.03 8.28 -21.77
N ALA A 105 -1.26 9.22 -20.86
CA ALA A 105 -0.22 10.10 -20.36
C ALA A 105 0.85 9.32 -19.58
N GLU A 106 0.45 8.37 -18.73
CA GLU A 106 1.37 7.51 -18.00
C GLU A 106 2.17 6.60 -18.95
N ALA A 107 1.51 5.97 -19.92
CA ALA A 107 2.17 5.16 -20.93
C ALA A 107 3.17 5.99 -21.77
N GLY A 108 2.82 7.25 -22.08
CA GLY A 108 3.71 8.20 -22.72
C GLY A 108 4.98 8.42 -21.90
N LYS A 109 4.84 8.73 -20.61
CA LYS A 109 5.99 8.90 -19.69
C LYS A 109 6.87 7.65 -19.63
N ARG A 110 6.28 6.47 -19.46
CA ARG A 110 7.01 5.19 -19.41
C ARG A 110 7.79 4.93 -20.70
N ARG A 111 7.19 5.23 -21.85
CA ARG A 111 7.85 5.10 -23.15
C ARG A 111 9.02 6.07 -23.29
N ASP A 112 8.86 7.31 -22.85
CA ASP A 112 9.92 8.31 -22.95
C ASP A 112 11.10 7.95 -22.02
N THR A 113 10.82 7.49 -20.79
CA THR A 113 11.86 6.93 -19.89
C THR A 113 12.53 5.68 -20.44
N ALA A 114 11.80 4.81 -21.16
CA ALA A 114 12.36 3.61 -21.78
C ALA A 114 13.30 3.97 -22.95
N LYS A 115 12.98 5.01 -23.73
CA LYS A 115 13.86 5.53 -24.79
C LYS A 115 15.16 6.09 -24.24
N GLU A 116 15.12 6.78 -23.11
CA GLU A 116 16.30 7.34 -22.46
C GLU A 116 17.21 6.24 -21.87
N SER A 117 16.63 5.16 -21.37
CA SER A 117 17.36 4.03 -20.78
C SER A 117 17.74 2.92 -21.77
N GLY A 118 17.29 2.99 -23.02
CA GLY A 118 17.50 1.94 -24.03
C GLY A 118 16.75 0.64 -23.72
N ALA A 119 15.72 0.68 -22.88
CA ALA A 119 14.94 -0.48 -22.47
C ALA A 119 14.02 -0.97 -23.60
N GLU A 120 13.81 -2.29 -23.66
CA GLU A 120 12.96 -2.94 -24.64
C GLU A 120 11.48 -2.52 -24.48
N LEU A 121 10.75 -2.46 -25.59
CA LEU A 121 9.35 -2.04 -25.61
C LEU A 121 8.47 -3.04 -24.84
N PRO A 122 7.45 -2.57 -24.09
CA PRO A 122 6.56 -3.47 -23.36
C PRO A 122 5.82 -4.44 -24.30
N VAL A 123 5.85 -5.73 -23.95
CA VAL A 123 5.08 -6.77 -24.65
C VAL A 123 3.58 -6.56 -24.42
N PRO A 124 2.75 -6.54 -25.47
CA PRO A 124 1.31 -6.38 -25.30
C PRO A 124 0.71 -7.53 -24.47
N PRO A 125 -0.23 -7.25 -23.55
CA PRO A 125 -0.76 -8.28 -22.65
C PRO A 125 -1.55 -9.39 -23.36
N HIS A 126 -2.09 -9.11 -24.56
CA HIS A 126 -2.83 -10.10 -25.36
C HIS A 126 -1.93 -11.15 -26.05
N THR A 127 -0.62 -10.94 -26.07
CA THR A 127 0.35 -11.91 -26.59
C THR A 127 0.97 -12.75 -25.48
N LEU A 128 0.67 -12.44 -24.21
CA LEU A 128 1.25 -13.15 -23.06
C LEU A 128 0.51 -14.47 -22.79
N PRO A 129 1.23 -15.54 -22.42
CA PRO A 129 0.60 -16.79 -22.00
C PRO A 129 -0.18 -16.60 -20.68
N PRO A 130 -1.24 -17.38 -20.44
CA PRO A 130 -2.08 -17.24 -19.24
C PRO A 130 -1.32 -17.38 -17.92
N SER A 131 -0.30 -18.25 -17.87
CA SER A 131 0.54 -18.46 -16.69
C SER A 131 1.31 -17.19 -16.30
N GLU A 132 1.79 -16.44 -17.28
CA GLU A 132 2.54 -15.21 -17.05
C GLU A 132 1.64 -14.09 -16.56
N LEU A 133 0.42 -13.97 -17.11
CA LEU A 133 -0.59 -13.04 -16.60
C LEU A 133 -0.97 -13.35 -15.15
N HIS A 134 -1.14 -14.63 -14.82
CA HIS A 134 -1.44 -15.05 -13.46
C HIS A 134 -0.32 -14.71 -12.48
N HIS A 135 0.93 -15.02 -12.85
CA HIS A 135 2.09 -14.68 -12.02
C HIS A 135 2.28 -13.17 -11.88
N ALA A 136 2.12 -12.40 -12.96
CA ALA A 136 2.22 -10.95 -12.92
C ALA A 136 1.18 -10.33 -11.97
N HIS A 137 -0.04 -10.90 -11.92
CA HIS A 137 -1.07 -10.46 -10.99
C HIS A 137 -0.77 -10.82 -9.53
N LEU A 138 -0.19 -12.00 -9.29
CA LEU A 138 0.18 -12.45 -7.94
C LEU A 138 1.44 -11.76 -7.40
N HIS A 139 2.35 -11.35 -8.28
CA HIS A 139 3.63 -10.76 -7.94
C HIS A 139 3.56 -9.60 -6.93
N PRO A 140 2.71 -8.55 -7.10
CA PRO A 140 2.62 -7.47 -6.10
C PRO A 140 2.16 -7.96 -4.73
N PHE A 141 1.24 -8.93 -4.68
CA PHE A 141 0.79 -9.50 -3.42
C PHE A 141 1.91 -10.30 -2.73
N LEU A 142 2.58 -11.17 -3.48
CA LEU A 142 3.68 -11.98 -2.97
C LEU A 142 4.85 -11.11 -2.49
N ASN A 143 5.18 -10.05 -3.22
CA ASN A 143 6.20 -9.10 -2.80
C ASN A 143 5.84 -8.39 -1.50
N ALA A 144 4.59 -7.90 -1.36
CA ALA A 144 4.15 -7.27 -0.12
C ALA A 144 4.23 -8.24 1.08
N GLN A 145 3.89 -9.52 0.87
CA GLN A 145 4.03 -10.54 1.91
C GLN A 145 5.50 -10.84 2.22
N GLN A 146 6.35 -10.92 1.21
CA GLN A 146 7.79 -11.13 1.38
C GLN A 146 8.43 -9.99 2.17
N GLU A 147 8.13 -8.74 1.83
CA GLU A 147 8.61 -7.55 2.54
C GLU A 147 8.15 -7.55 4.01
N HIS A 148 6.88 -7.91 4.26
CA HIS A 148 6.33 -8.01 5.60
C HIS A 148 7.07 -9.05 6.45
N LEU A 149 7.21 -10.29 5.94
CA LEU A 149 7.91 -11.38 6.64
C LEU A 149 9.40 -11.07 6.85
N GLN A 150 10.05 -10.42 5.88
CA GLN A 150 11.43 -9.98 6.01
C GLN A 150 11.58 -8.91 7.11
N GLY A 151 10.59 -8.03 7.24
CA GLY A 151 10.48 -7.10 8.37
C GLY A 151 10.41 -7.81 9.71
N GLU A 152 9.50 -8.78 9.88
CA GLU A 152 9.36 -9.56 11.11
C GLU A 152 10.62 -10.37 11.46
N LEU A 153 11.25 -10.98 10.45
CA LEU A 153 12.50 -11.72 10.61
C LEU A 153 13.61 -10.79 11.13
N SER A 154 13.77 -9.62 10.53
CA SER A 154 14.78 -8.64 10.93
C SER A 154 14.55 -8.13 12.35
N ALA A 155 13.30 -7.86 12.74
CA ALA A 155 12.93 -7.43 14.08
C ALA A 155 13.22 -8.53 15.12
N THR A 156 12.91 -9.79 14.79
CA THR A 156 13.18 -10.94 15.65
C THR A 156 14.68 -11.17 15.82
N GLN A 157 15.46 -11.10 14.73
CA GLN A 157 16.92 -11.21 14.77
C GLN A 157 17.55 -10.11 15.62
N ALA A 158 17.07 -8.87 15.50
CA ALA A 158 17.53 -7.75 16.34
C ALA A 158 17.20 -7.96 17.82
N SER A 159 16.02 -8.51 18.14
CA SER A 159 15.64 -8.86 19.52
C SER A 159 16.53 -9.96 20.08
N ASN A 160 16.75 -11.03 19.31
CA ASN A 160 17.62 -12.15 19.71
C ASN A 160 19.05 -11.68 19.96
N ALA A 161 19.59 -10.80 19.11
CA ALA A 161 20.92 -10.22 19.32
C ALA A 161 21.03 -9.46 20.66
N LYS A 162 20.01 -8.66 21.01
CA LYS A 162 19.94 -7.96 22.31
C LYS A 162 19.84 -8.92 23.49
N ILE A 163 19.06 -10.00 23.36
CA ILE A 163 18.92 -11.00 24.42
C ILE A 163 20.26 -11.72 24.64
N ILE A 164 20.94 -12.11 23.56
CA ILE A 164 22.25 -12.77 23.65
C ILE A 164 23.28 -11.86 24.33
N ASP A 165 23.31 -10.57 23.97
CA ASP A 165 24.19 -9.58 24.58
C ASP A 165 23.89 -9.36 26.08
N ASN A 166 22.61 -9.31 26.45
CA ASN A 166 22.23 -9.22 27.86
C ASN A 166 22.63 -10.48 28.65
N VAL A 167 22.42 -11.67 28.08
CA VAL A 167 22.78 -12.94 28.73
C VAL A 167 24.29 -13.07 28.89
N SER A 168 25.09 -12.68 27.89
CA SER A 168 26.55 -12.74 27.98
C SER A 168 27.08 -11.79 29.06
N ARG A 169 26.55 -10.56 29.13
CA ARG A 169 26.88 -9.59 30.19
C ARG A 169 26.49 -10.12 31.57
N GLN A 170 25.27 -10.59 31.74
CA GLN A 170 24.80 -11.17 33.02
C GLN A 170 25.67 -12.35 33.45
N ARG A 171 26.11 -13.21 32.51
CA ARG A 171 27.04 -14.30 32.83
C ARG A 171 28.39 -13.79 33.32
N SER A 172 28.97 -12.78 32.66
CA SER A 172 30.24 -12.19 33.14
C SER A 172 30.10 -11.51 34.51
N GLU A 173 28.96 -10.87 34.79
CA GLU A 173 28.67 -10.26 36.09
C GLU A 173 28.54 -11.34 37.18
N MET A 174 27.81 -12.43 36.91
CA MET A 174 27.70 -13.57 37.82
C MET A 174 29.06 -14.20 38.11
N GLU A 175 29.91 -14.40 37.10
CA GLU A 175 31.27 -14.92 37.31
C GLU A 175 32.14 -13.97 38.13
N ALA A 176 31.97 -12.65 38.00
CA ALA A 176 32.68 -11.68 38.82
C ALA A 176 32.19 -11.70 40.28
N LEU A 177 30.87 -11.77 40.50
CA LEU A 177 30.28 -11.85 41.83
C LEU A 177 30.66 -13.14 42.56
N VAL A 178 30.64 -14.28 41.87
CA VAL A 178 31.06 -15.57 42.45
C VAL A 178 32.53 -15.52 42.86
N ARG A 179 33.41 -14.98 42.00
CA ARG A 179 34.83 -14.79 42.36
C ARG A 179 35.02 -13.88 43.57
N GLY A 180 34.28 -12.76 43.63
CA GLY A 180 34.33 -11.87 44.78
C GLY A 180 33.84 -12.53 46.08
N LEU A 181 32.80 -13.36 46.01
CA LEU A 181 32.34 -14.15 47.16
C LEU A 181 33.36 -15.20 47.59
N GLU A 182 33.98 -15.91 46.65
CA GLU A 182 35.05 -16.87 46.94
C GLU A 182 36.25 -16.20 47.64
N GLU A 183 36.58 -14.96 47.27
CA GLU A 183 37.63 -14.17 47.91
C GLU A 183 37.24 -13.76 49.34
N VAL A 184 36.03 -13.22 49.54
CA VAL A 184 35.53 -12.86 50.87
C VAL A 184 35.43 -14.08 51.80
N VAL A 185 35.02 -15.25 51.28
CA VAL A 185 34.99 -16.50 52.06
C VAL A 185 36.42 -16.89 52.48
N LYS A 186 37.40 -16.82 51.58
CA LYS A 186 38.80 -17.09 51.93
C LYS A 186 39.34 -16.12 52.98
N ASP A 187 39.02 -14.84 52.88
CA ASP A 187 39.43 -13.83 53.86
C ASP A 187 38.81 -14.10 55.24
N LEU A 188 37.55 -14.56 55.28
CA LEU A 188 36.85 -14.90 56.52
C LEU A 188 37.38 -16.20 57.13
N GLU A 189 37.67 -17.22 56.32
CA GLU A 189 38.37 -18.44 56.75
C GLU A 189 39.76 -18.13 57.31
N ALA A 190 40.53 -17.25 56.65
CA ALA A 190 41.83 -16.80 57.14
C ALA A 190 41.71 -16.04 58.47
N SER A 191 40.74 -15.13 58.58
CA SER A 191 40.47 -14.39 59.82
C SER A 191 40.05 -15.31 60.98
N ALA A 192 39.19 -16.30 60.70
CA ALA A 192 38.79 -17.31 61.67
C ALA A 192 39.96 -18.20 62.10
N ALA A 193 40.85 -18.58 61.17
CA ALA A 193 42.06 -19.32 61.49
C ALA A 193 43.03 -18.51 62.37
N MET A 194 43.16 -17.20 62.14
CA MET A 194 43.97 -16.33 63.00
C MET A 194 43.39 -16.22 64.42
N LEU A 195 42.07 -16.00 64.56
CA LEU A 195 41.41 -15.97 65.88
C LEU A 195 41.53 -17.29 66.62
N GLY A 196 41.34 -18.42 65.94
CA GLY A 196 41.51 -19.75 66.55
C GLY A 196 42.97 -20.04 66.95
N ALA A 197 43.96 -19.56 66.17
CA ALA A 197 45.37 -19.69 66.52
C ALA A 197 45.75 -18.82 67.73
N GLU A 198 45.17 -17.62 67.84
CA GLU A 198 45.41 -16.69 68.95
C GLU A 198 44.76 -17.18 70.25
N GLU A 199 43.51 -17.69 70.22
CA GLU A 199 42.88 -18.34 71.37
C GLU A 199 43.64 -19.59 71.83
N VAL A 200 44.08 -20.43 70.88
CA VAL A 200 44.87 -21.63 71.22
C VAL A 200 46.25 -21.25 71.77
N SER A 201 46.89 -20.21 71.23
CA SER A 201 48.16 -19.71 71.76
C SER A 201 48.00 -19.14 73.18
N ALA A 202 46.96 -18.34 73.42
CA ALA A 202 46.65 -17.79 74.74
C ALA A 202 46.36 -18.89 75.77
N LEU A 203 45.56 -19.90 75.39
CA LEU A 203 45.28 -21.05 76.25
C LEU A 203 46.54 -21.88 76.55
N VAL A 204 47.42 -22.04 75.55
CA VAL A 204 48.71 -22.74 75.71
C VAL A 204 49.64 -21.98 76.65
N ASP A 205 49.65 -20.65 76.60
CA ASP A 205 50.47 -19.83 77.48
C ASP A 205 49.90 -19.78 78.91
N ASP A 206 48.58 -19.77 79.08
CA ASP A 206 47.92 -19.94 80.39
C ASP A 206 48.22 -21.32 81.01
N ILE A 207 48.19 -22.39 80.21
CA ILE A 207 48.55 -23.74 80.67
C ILE A 207 50.03 -23.81 81.09
N LYS A 208 50.93 -23.18 80.32
CA LYS A 208 52.35 -23.10 80.70
C LYS A 208 52.56 -22.30 81.99
N ALA A 209 51.83 -21.19 82.16
CA ALA A 209 51.87 -20.39 83.38
C ALA A 209 51.43 -21.20 84.61
N MET A 210 50.31 -21.93 84.50
CA MET A 210 49.86 -22.88 85.54
C MET A 210 50.90 -23.96 85.85
N ASP A 211 51.53 -24.56 84.84
CA ASP A 211 52.54 -25.62 85.04
C ASP A 211 53.83 -25.07 85.70
N THR A 212 54.18 -23.81 85.43
CA THR A 212 55.29 -23.14 86.13
C THR A 212 54.97 -22.76 87.57
N GLU A 213 53.72 -22.39 87.88
CA GLU A 213 53.28 -22.17 89.27
C GLU A 213 53.24 -23.48 90.06
N MET A 214 52.81 -24.60 89.46
CA MET A 214 52.82 -25.91 90.11
C MET A 214 54.23 -26.45 90.39
N LYS A 215 55.25 -26.04 89.62
CA LYS A 215 56.65 -26.45 89.84
C LYS A 215 57.37 -25.63 90.93
N ASN A 216 56.78 -24.52 91.38
CA ASN A 216 57.37 -23.61 92.36
C ASN A 216 56.69 -23.67 93.75
N GLN A 217 55.80 -24.65 93.98
CA GLN A 217 55.29 -25.05 95.30
C GLN A 217 55.92 -26.37 95.74
#